data_AF-A0A1J3FWH4-F1
#
_entry.id   AF-A0A1J3FWH4-F1
#
_cell.length_a   1.000
_cell.length_b   1.000
_cell.length_c   1.000
_cell.angle_alpha   90.00
_cell.angle_beta   90.00
_cell.angle_gamma   90.00
#
_symmetry.space_group_name_H-M   'P 1'
#
loop_
_entity.id
_entity.type
_entity.pdbx_description
1 polymer ?
#
loop_
_entity_poly.entity_id
_entity_poly.type
_entity_poly.pdbx_seq_one_letter_code
_entity_poly.pdbx_strand_id
1 'polypeptide(L)'
;DGRRVHVIERDMREPERMMGELMQPGGRLLLSKLGLQDCLEGIDEQIVTGIALYKDGKEAVAPFPVEDNNFPYEPSARTFHNGRFVQRLRQKASSLPNVQLEEGTVKS
;
A
#
# COMPACT_ATOMS: atom_id res chain seq x y z
N ASP A 1 15.98 7.75 13.15
CA ASP A 1 16.46 9.08 13.60
C ASP A 1 15.84 9.54 14.94
N GLY A 2 15.16 8.66 15.70
CA GLY A 2 14.76 8.94 17.09
C GLY A 2 13.68 10.00 17.28
N ARG A 3 13.00 10.43 16.20
CA ARG A 3 11.96 11.46 16.26
C ARG A 3 10.79 11.01 17.15
N ARG A 4 10.27 11.95 17.95
CA ARG A 4 9.00 11.78 18.66
C ARG A 4 7.88 12.24 17.73
N VAL A 5 6.92 11.37 17.47
CA VAL A 5 5.88 11.60 16.45
C VAL A 5 4.51 11.55 17.11
N HIS A 6 3.69 12.57 16.84
CA HIS A 6 2.28 12.60 17.22
C HIS A 6 1.47 12.71 15.93
N VAL A 7 0.59 11.74 15.69
CA VAL A 7 -0.31 11.68 14.54
C VAL A 7 -1.71 12.02 15.01
N ILE A 8 -2.34 13.00 14.37
CA ILE A 8 -3.73 13.37 14.59
C ILE A 8 -4.50 13.00 13.31
N GLU A 9 -5.42 12.05 13.43
CA GLU A 9 -6.28 11.58 12.33
C GLU A 9 -7.74 11.89 12.68
N ARG A 10 -8.53 12.34 11.71
CA ARG A 10 -9.93 12.72 11.94
C ARG A 10 -10.79 11.52 12.30
N ASP A 11 -10.51 10.36 11.70
CA ASP A 11 -11.27 9.12 11.89
C ASP A 11 -10.32 7.90 11.86
N MET A 12 -10.18 7.25 13.01
CA MET A 12 -9.31 6.09 13.21
C MET A 12 -9.95 4.76 12.77
N ARG A 13 -11.24 4.78 12.38
CA ARG A 13 -11.90 3.59 11.83
C ARG A 13 -11.31 3.22 10.48
N GLU A 14 -11.58 2.00 10.04
CA GLU A 14 -11.18 1.53 8.72
C GLU A 14 -11.78 2.44 7.63
N PRO A 15 -10.94 3.06 6.77
CA PRO A 15 -11.45 3.91 5.69
C PRO A 15 -12.22 3.11 4.64
N GLU A 16 -13.43 3.56 4.31
CA GLU A 16 -14.23 3.03 3.22
C GLU A 16 -14.07 3.90 1.96
N ARG A 17 -13.22 3.47 1.02
CA ARG A 17 -13.01 4.16 -0.26
C ARG A 17 -12.40 3.25 -1.32
N MET A 18 -12.69 3.54 -2.59
CA MET A 18 -12.16 2.81 -3.75
C MET A 18 -10.75 3.27 -4.18
N MET A 19 -10.30 4.43 -3.72
CA MET A 19 -9.00 4.98 -4.13
C MET A 19 -7.85 4.31 -3.38
N GLY A 20 -6.76 4.01 -4.10
CA GLY A 20 -5.53 3.49 -3.51
C GLY A 20 -5.57 1.99 -3.22
N GLU A 21 -6.30 1.23 -4.03
CA GLU A 21 -6.44 -0.23 -3.90
C GLU A 21 -5.43 -1.04 -4.72
N LEU A 22 -4.55 -0.38 -5.50
CA LEU A 22 -3.51 -1.04 -6.30
C LEU A 22 -2.13 -0.47 -5.95
N MET A 23 -1.25 -1.31 -5.41
CA MET A 23 0.17 -1.00 -5.20
C MET A 23 1.00 -1.53 -6.36
N GLN A 24 1.57 -0.61 -7.13
CA GLN A 24 2.47 -0.91 -8.25
C GLN A 24 3.75 -1.63 -7.77
N PRO A 25 4.45 -2.41 -8.64
CA PRO A 25 5.70 -3.09 -8.26
C PRO A 25 6.74 -2.14 -7.65
N GLY A 26 6.91 -0.96 -8.23
CA GLY A 26 7.83 0.07 -7.70
C GLY A 26 7.43 0.57 -6.30
N GLY A 27 6.13 0.69 -6.03
CA GLY A 27 5.63 1.05 -4.70
C GLY A 27 5.91 -0.05 -3.67
N ARG A 28 5.75 -1.32 -4.05
CA ARG A 28 6.13 -2.46 -3.19
C ARG A 28 7.61 -2.48 -2.86
N LEU A 29 8.47 -2.23 -3.85
CA LEU A 29 9.92 -2.08 -3.63
C LEU A 29 10.21 -0.97 -2.60
N LEU A 30 9.56 0.18 -2.69
CA LEU A 30 9.74 1.26 -1.72
C LEU A 30 9.22 0.91 -0.33
N LEU A 31 8.07 0.24 -0.21
CA LEU A 31 7.60 -0.29 1.07
C LEU A 31 8.57 -1.28 1.68
N SER A 32 9.16 -2.15 0.85
CA SER A 32 10.19 -3.09 1.30
C SER A 32 11.44 -2.39 1.83
N LYS A 33 11.91 -1.34 1.14
CA LYS A 33 13.03 -0.52 1.62
C LYS A 33 12.73 0.20 2.93
N LEU A 34 11.46 0.49 3.22
CA LEU A 34 11.00 1.09 4.46
C LEU A 34 10.73 0.04 5.57
N GLY A 35 10.81 -1.25 5.29
CA GLY A 35 10.46 -2.31 6.24
C GLY A 35 8.96 -2.39 6.55
N LEU A 36 8.12 -1.96 5.59
CA LEU A 36 6.67 -1.89 5.69
C LEU A 36 5.95 -2.87 4.76
N GLN A 37 6.68 -3.76 4.08
CA GLN A 37 6.09 -4.72 3.14
C GLN A 37 5.06 -5.65 3.78
N ASP A 38 5.24 -5.99 5.06
CA ASP A 38 4.33 -6.83 5.83
C ASP A 38 2.94 -6.21 6.04
N CYS A 39 2.81 -4.89 5.82
CA CYS A 39 1.51 -4.22 5.87
C CYS A 39 0.61 -4.57 4.68
N LEU A 40 1.16 -5.18 3.61
CA LEU A 40 0.41 -5.66 2.46
C LEU A 40 -0.07 -7.11 2.61
N GLU A 41 0.32 -7.81 3.68
CA GLU A 41 0.09 -9.25 3.82
C GLU A 41 -1.10 -9.54 4.75
N GLY A 42 -1.88 -10.57 4.42
CA GLY A 42 -3.02 -11.02 5.23
C GLY A 42 -4.11 -9.95 5.33
N ILE A 43 -4.34 -9.21 4.24
CA ILE A 43 -5.43 -8.25 4.06
C ILE A 43 -6.35 -8.60 2.88
N ASP A 44 -6.26 -9.87 2.42
CA ASP A 44 -6.94 -10.36 1.21
C ASP A 44 -6.39 -9.73 -0.07
N GLU A 45 -5.09 -9.47 -0.05
CA GLU A 45 -4.33 -8.96 -1.17
C GLU A 45 -4.29 -9.98 -2.32
N GLN A 46 -4.40 -9.49 -3.55
CA GLN A 46 -4.28 -10.31 -4.76
C GLN A 46 -3.06 -9.88 -5.56
N ILE A 47 -2.39 -10.85 -6.16
CA ILE A 47 -1.24 -10.62 -7.04
C ILE A 47 -1.75 -10.12 -8.39
N VAL A 48 -1.16 -9.02 -8.88
CA VAL A 48 -1.45 -8.49 -10.22
C VAL A 48 -0.17 -8.58 -11.05
N THR A 49 -0.22 -9.32 -12.16
CA THR A 49 0.94 -9.59 -13.02
C THR A 49 1.00 -8.70 -14.27
N GLY A 50 -0.03 -7.89 -14.51
CA GLY A 50 -0.13 -7.00 -15.65
C GLY A 50 -1.51 -6.40 -15.81
N ILE A 51 -1.76 -5.81 -16.98
CA ILE A 51 -3.04 -5.18 -17.34
C ILE A 51 -3.49 -5.74 -18.68
N ALA A 52 -4.75 -6.17 -18.76
CA ALA A 52 -5.42 -6.42 -20.03
C ALA A 52 -6.15 -5.16 -20.50
N LEU A 53 -5.98 -4.80 -21.77
CA LEU A 53 -6.54 -3.62 -22.42
C LEU A 53 -7.53 -4.09 -23.48
N TYR A 54 -8.79 -3.65 -23.36
CA TYR A 54 -9.84 -3.92 -24.35
C TYR A 54 -10.27 -2.62 -25.00
N LYS A 55 -10.25 -2.57 -26.34
CA LYS A 55 -10.69 -1.39 -27.11
C LYS A 55 -11.19 -1.79 -28.48
N ASP A 56 -12.39 -1.36 -28.84
CA ASP A 56 -13.00 -1.58 -30.17
C ASP A 56 -13.01 -3.06 -30.60
N GLY A 57 -13.31 -3.98 -29.68
CA GLY A 57 -13.30 -5.43 -29.92
C GLY A 57 -11.91 -6.05 -30.03
N LYS A 58 -10.84 -5.28 -29.81
CA LYS A 58 -9.45 -5.75 -29.75
C LYS A 58 -8.98 -5.87 -28.32
N GLU A 59 -8.06 -6.80 -28.10
CA GLU A 59 -7.40 -7.05 -26.82
C GLU A 59 -5.88 -6.88 -26.97
N ALA A 60 -5.25 -6.34 -25.93
CA ALA A 60 -3.80 -6.37 -25.74
C ALA A 60 -3.50 -6.63 -24.26
N VAL A 61 -2.45 -7.41 -23.97
CA VAL A 61 -1.99 -7.65 -22.61
C VAL A 61 -0.65 -6.94 -22.41
N ALA A 62 -0.55 -6.14 -21.35
CA ALA A 62 0.65 -5.47 -20.91
C ALA A 62 1.12 -6.12 -19.59
N PRO A 63 1.94 -7.19 -19.64
CA PRO A 63 2.49 -7.79 -18.45
C PRO A 63 3.49 -6.83 -17.79
N PHE A 64 3.60 -6.89 -16.46
CA PHE A 64 4.78 -6.33 -15.80
C PHE A 64 6.02 -7.10 -16.26
N PRO A 65 7.20 -6.46 -16.30
CA PRO A 65 8.38 -7.06 -16.93
C PRO A 65 9.01 -8.13 -16.03
N VAL A 66 8.47 -9.35 -16.07
CA VAL A 66 8.90 -10.49 -15.22
C VAL A 66 10.34 -10.91 -15.50
N GLU A 67 10.80 -10.79 -16.75
CA GLU A 67 12.14 -11.18 -17.20
C GLU A 67 13.17 -10.03 -17.11
N ASP A 68 12.76 -8.83 -16.67
CA ASP A 68 13.68 -7.71 -16.51
C ASP A 68 14.54 -7.87 -15.25
N ASN A 69 15.73 -8.43 -15.44
CA ASN A 69 16.73 -8.59 -14.39
C ASN A 69 17.26 -7.25 -13.82
N ASN A 70 16.89 -6.10 -14.39
CA ASN A 70 17.28 -4.79 -13.85
C ASN A 70 16.34 -4.31 -12.74
N PHE A 71 15.16 -4.92 -12.57
CA PHE A 71 14.25 -4.57 -11.48
C PHE A 71 14.59 -5.38 -10.22
N PRO A 72 15.00 -4.75 -9.11
CA PRO A 72 15.58 -5.46 -7.95
C PRO A 72 14.53 -6.07 -7.01
N TYR A 73 13.30 -6.29 -7.47
CA TYR A 73 12.18 -6.76 -6.67
C TYR A 73 11.22 -7.60 -7.50
N GLU A 74 10.25 -8.27 -6.86
CA GLU A 74 9.23 -9.02 -7.58
C GLU A 74 8.41 -8.05 -8.48
N PRO A 75 8.42 -8.24 -9.81
CA PRO A 75 7.74 -7.36 -10.76
C PRO A 75 6.24 -7.69 -10.83
N SER A 76 5.56 -7.68 -9.68
CA SER A 76 4.11 -7.84 -9.58
C SER A 76 3.53 -6.75 -8.68
N ALA A 77 2.30 -6.33 -8.96
CA ALA A 77 1.55 -5.44 -8.10
C ALA A 77 0.78 -6.25 -7.04
N ARG A 78 0.18 -5.53 -6.09
CA ARG A 78 -0.83 -6.06 -5.17
C ARG A 78 -2.08 -5.22 -5.27
N THR A 79 -3.25 -5.84 -5.41
CA THR A 79 -4.53 -5.18 -5.19
C THR A 79 -5.10 -5.61 -3.84
N PHE A 80 -5.79 -4.73 -3.13
CA PHE A 80 -6.30 -4.96 -1.77
C PHE A 80 -7.35 -3.93 -1.40
N HIS A 81 -8.13 -4.17 -0.35
CA HIS A 81 -8.98 -3.16 0.24
C HIS A 81 -8.15 -2.05 0.88
N ASN A 82 -8.34 -0.80 0.44
CA ASN A 82 -7.53 0.32 0.93
C ASN A 82 -7.63 0.48 2.46
N GLY A 83 -8.83 0.29 3.01
CA GLY A 83 -9.08 0.40 4.44
C GLY A 83 -8.18 -0.52 5.26
N ARG A 84 -8.12 -1.81 4.88
CA ARG A 84 -7.28 -2.81 5.55
C ARG A 84 -5.79 -2.47 5.50
N PHE A 85 -5.30 -1.99 4.34
CA PHE A 85 -3.90 -1.54 4.22
C PHE A 85 -3.59 -0.36 5.13
N VAL A 86 -4.48 0.65 5.17
CA VAL A 86 -4.33 1.80 6.07
C VAL A 86 -4.35 1.36 7.54
N GLN A 87 -5.21 0.41 7.92
CA GLN A 87 -5.23 -0.13 9.28
C GLN A 87 -3.94 -0.88 9.64
N ARG A 88 -3.37 -1.67 8.72
CA ARG A 88 -2.05 -2.30 8.93
C ARG A 88 -0.94 -1.26 9.16
N LEU A 89 -0.92 -0.19 8.36
CA LEU A 89 0.04 0.90 8.54
C LEU A 89 -0.13 1.60 9.90
N ARG A 90 -1.37 1.89 10.31
CA ARG A 90 -1.67 2.50 11.62
C ARG A 90 -1.25 1.59 12.76
N GLN A 91 -1.55 0.29 12.69
CA GLN A 91 -1.11 -0.71 13.67
C GLN A 91 0.41 -0.74 13.79
N LYS A 92 1.13 -0.82 12.66
CA LYS A 92 2.60 -0.81 12.61
C LYS A 92 3.16 0.47 13.25
N ALA A 93 2.62 1.64 12.89
CA ALA A 93 3.05 2.92 13.46
C ALA A 93 2.82 2.97 14.97
N SER A 94 1.63 2.58 15.45
CA SER A 94 1.27 2.58 16.88
C SER A 94 2.06 1.59 17.74
N SER A 95 2.69 0.57 17.13
CA SER A 95 3.55 -0.37 17.85
C SER A 95 4.90 0.24 18.26
N LEU A 96 5.26 1.40 17.70
CA LEU A 96 6.51 2.07 17.99
C LEU A 96 6.38 2.93 19.26
N PRO A 97 7.34 2.84 20.21
CA PRO A 97 7.22 3.51 21.51
C PRO A 97 7.33 5.05 21.43
N ASN A 98 7.86 5.57 20.32
CA ASN A 98 8.05 7.00 20.07
C ASN A 98 6.93 7.62 19.21
N VAL A 99 5.85 6.88 18.96
CA VAL A 99 4.73 7.29 18.12
C VAL A 99 3.44 7.28 18.95
N GLN A 100 2.71 8.41 18.93
CA GLN A 100 1.39 8.55 19.53
C GLN A 100 0.36 8.81 18.44
N LEU A 101 -0.69 7.99 18.36
CA LEU A 101 -1.83 8.19 17.45
C LEU A 101 -3.03 8.66 18.27
N GLU A 102 -3.69 9.71 17.78
CA GLU A 102 -4.86 10.31 18.41
C GLU A 102 -5.93 10.57 17.35
N GLU A 103 -7.18 10.26 17.69
CA GLU A 103 -8.31 10.71 16.89
C GLU A 103 -8.65 12.17 17.23
N GLY A 104 -8.61 13.05 16.24
CA GLY A 104 -8.86 14.46 16.42
C GLY A 104 -8.92 15.22 15.10
N THR A 105 -9.55 16.40 15.12
CA THR A 105 -9.54 17.33 13.99
C THR A 105 -8.74 18.57 14.35
N VAL A 106 -7.65 18.81 13.62
CA VAL A 106 -6.81 20.01 13.81
C VAL A 106 -7.62 21.27 13.47
N LYS A 107 -7.59 22.26 14.37
CA LYS A 107 -8.21 23.58 14.21
C LYS A 107 -7.16 24.66 14.52
N SER A 108 -7.33 25.86 13.95
CA SER A 108 -6.50 27.05 14.20
C SER A 108 -6.85 27.76 15.49
#